data_AF-V5RH80-F1
#
_entry.id   AF-V5RH80-F1
#
_cell.length_a   1.000
_cell.length_b   1.000
_cell.length_c   1.000
_cell.angle_alpha   90.00
_cell.angle_beta   90.00
_cell.angle_gamma   90.00
#
_symmetry.space_group_name_H-M   'P 1'
#
loop_
_entity.id
_entity.type
_entity.pdbx_description
1 polymer ?
#
loop_
_entity_poly.entity_id
_entity_poly.type
_entity_poly.pdbx_seq_one_letter_code
_entity_poly.pdbx_strand_id
1 'polypeptide(L)'
;MAKKELKENKKKNTKKKTKDEKGPIIDLKEGAPKKGLFKKIVAGKNEQKKVLQIIKNKKIANLYFYTDVNNILLILENGIRLVKDQQLKSNEEYVVWTYLENNNSVGMEFDSSSRAHFWKWASEANVDVEKISVVGINPQTLAKLTKKDWAYDQVANIVYVYEKIPVEAIDFIMIKDKANLKRIQTYVQANEIEIDVYFGETGNIEKKNEAS
;
A
#
# COMPACT_ATOMS: atom_id res chain seq x y z
N MET A 1 -4.54 -54.42 59.21
CA MET A 1 -4.52 -53.02 59.67
C MET A 1 -3.09 -52.52 59.52
N ALA A 2 -2.69 -51.45 58.82
CA ALA A 2 -3.36 -50.27 58.28
C ALA A 2 -2.49 -49.66 57.13
N LYS A 3 -3.18 -49.03 56.15
CA LYS A 3 -2.85 -47.81 55.34
C LYS A 3 -1.37 -47.57 54.94
N LYS A 4 -0.96 -47.58 53.67
CA LYS A 4 -1.29 -46.69 52.51
C LYS A 4 -0.96 -45.21 52.79
N GLU A 5 -0.08 -44.64 51.95
CA GLU A 5 -0.04 -43.26 51.40
C GLU A 5 1.33 -42.53 51.37
N LEU A 6 1.77 -42.28 50.12
CA LEU A 6 2.29 -41.03 49.53
C LEU A 6 3.54 -40.31 50.10
N LYS A 7 4.57 -40.21 49.24
CA LYS A 7 5.37 -38.99 48.88
C LYS A 7 6.35 -39.36 47.76
N GLU A 8 6.02 -39.11 46.49
CA GLU A 8 6.38 -37.92 45.70
C GLU A 8 7.87 -37.75 45.30
N ASN A 9 8.09 -37.89 43.99
CA ASN A 9 8.79 -36.95 43.09
C ASN A 9 10.28 -36.61 43.30
N LYS A 10 11.12 -37.05 42.35
CA LYS A 10 11.66 -36.18 41.27
C LYS A 10 12.58 -36.95 40.31
N LYS A 11 12.01 -37.56 39.26
CA LYS A 11 12.75 -37.90 38.03
C LYS A 11 13.01 -36.59 37.27
N LYS A 12 14.29 -36.22 37.12
CA LYS A 12 14.75 -35.15 36.23
C LYS A 12 14.50 -35.58 34.78
N ASN A 13 13.38 -35.17 34.21
CA ASN A 13 13.17 -35.18 32.76
C ASN A 13 13.86 -33.96 32.15
N THR A 14 14.87 -34.23 31.35
CA THR A 14 15.50 -33.34 30.38
C THR A 14 14.46 -32.86 29.37
N LYS A 15 13.87 -31.67 29.60
CA LYS A 15 13.15 -30.94 28.56
C LYS A 15 14.16 -30.33 27.58
N LYS A 16 14.26 -30.96 26.41
CA LYS A 16 14.73 -30.36 25.16
C LYS A 16 14.12 -28.96 25.02
N LYS A 17 14.94 -27.91 25.05
CA LYS A 17 14.55 -26.57 24.62
C LYS A 17 14.35 -26.63 23.10
N THR A 18 13.10 -26.64 22.64
CA THR A 18 12.78 -26.27 21.26
C THR A 18 13.08 -24.78 21.10
N LYS A 19 14.04 -24.51 20.22
CA LYS A 19 14.54 -23.17 19.91
C LYS A 19 13.68 -22.59 18.79
N ASP A 20 12.45 -22.19 19.12
CA ASP A 20 11.64 -21.35 18.24
C ASP A 20 12.05 -19.88 18.45
N GLU A 21 13.28 -19.54 18.06
CA GLU A 21 13.69 -18.15 17.86
C GLU A 21 13.11 -17.66 16.54
N LYS A 22 11.80 -17.43 16.50
CA LYS A 22 11.24 -16.50 15.51
C LYS A 22 11.68 -15.11 15.96
N GLY A 23 12.62 -14.52 15.21
CA GLY A 23 12.98 -13.11 15.38
C GLY A 23 11.73 -12.22 15.35
N PRO A 24 11.84 -10.95 15.80
CA PRO A 24 10.68 -10.07 15.86
C PRO A 24 9.99 -10.02 14.49
N ILE A 25 8.69 -10.30 14.48
CA ILE A 25 7.83 -10.09 13.31
C ILE A 25 7.91 -8.59 13.00
N ILE A 26 8.56 -8.23 11.90
CA ILE A 26 8.68 -6.84 11.48
C ILE A 26 7.36 -6.47 10.81
N ASP A 27 6.66 -5.49 11.36
CA ASP A 27 5.55 -4.85 10.66
C ASP A 27 6.10 -4.00 9.51
N LEU A 28 5.88 -4.46 8.28
CA LEU A 28 6.36 -3.81 7.07
C LEU A 28 5.68 -2.46 6.82
N LYS A 29 4.53 -2.18 7.46
CA LYS A 29 3.90 -0.85 7.42
C LYS A 29 4.76 0.19 8.14
N GLU A 30 5.38 -0.21 9.25
CA GLU A 30 6.10 0.67 10.16
C GLU A 30 7.59 0.81 9.84
N GLY A 31 8.19 -0.18 9.18
CA GLY A 31 9.61 -0.10 8.88
C GLY A 31 10.10 -1.03 7.78
N ALA A 32 11.02 -0.50 6.98
CA ALA A 32 11.76 -1.29 6.02
C ALA A 32 12.57 -2.41 6.72
N PRO A 33 12.65 -3.62 6.12
CA PRO A 33 13.47 -4.69 6.66
C PRO A 33 14.93 -4.23 6.84
N LYS A 34 15.47 -4.36 8.06
CA LYS A 34 16.87 -4.01 8.32
C LYS A 34 17.78 -4.96 7.52
N LYS A 35 18.55 -4.41 6.57
CA LYS A 35 19.65 -5.16 5.92
C LYS A 35 20.68 -5.51 7.01
N GLY A 36 21.02 -6.79 7.16
CA GLY A 36 22.07 -7.21 8.08
C GLY A 36 23.36 -6.41 7.86
N LEU A 37 24.08 -6.11 8.95
CA LEU A 37 25.21 -5.16 9.00
C LEU A 37 26.30 -5.36 7.92
N PHE A 38 26.37 -6.52 7.27
CA PHE A 38 27.38 -6.87 6.25
C PHE A 38 27.03 -6.50 4.80
N LYS A 39 25.84 -5.93 4.51
CA LYS A 39 25.44 -5.54 3.13
C LYS A 39 25.59 -4.04 2.82
N LYS A 40 26.56 -3.37 3.46
CA LYS A 40 26.69 -1.90 3.45
C LYS A 40 27.25 -1.25 2.18
N ILE A 41 27.60 -1.99 1.12
CA ILE A 41 28.30 -1.38 -0.04
C ILE A 41 27.48 -1.38 -1.33
N VAL A 42 26.31 -2.02 -1.37
CA VAL A 42 25.32 -1.77 -2.42
C VAL A 42 23.97 -1.64 -1.75
N ALA A 43 23.39 -0.44 -1.76
CA ALA A 43 21.99 -0.19 -1.43
C ALA A 43 21.09 -0.81 -2.51
N GLY A 44 21.26 -2.11 -2.78
CA GLY A 44 20.57 -2.81 -3.85
C GLY A 44 19.09 -2.77 -3.55
N LYS A 45 18.31 -2.13 -4.41
CA LYS A 45 16.85 -2.09 -4.39
C LYS A 45 16.29 -3.49 -4.72
N ASN A 46 16.61 -4.46 -3.85
CA ASN A 46 16.46 -5.89 -4.15
C ASN A 46 15.00 -6.30 -4.07
N GLU A 47 14.28 -5.78 -3.08
CA GLU A 47 12.85 -6.02 -2.97
C GLU A 47 12.10 -5.30 -4.09
N GLN A 48 12.47 -4.05 -4.42
CA GLN A 48 11.92 -3.38 -5.61
C GLN A 48 12.12 -4.22 -6.89
N LYS A 49 13.32 -4.76 -7.13
CA LYS A 49 13.58 -5.64 -8.29
C LYS A 49 12.70 -6.89 -8.28
N LYS A 50 12.48 -7.52 -7.12
CA LYS A 50 11.57 -8.67 -7.00
C LYS A 50 10.14 -8.28 -7.32
N VAL A 51 9.65 -7.15 -6.80
CA VAL A 51 8.32 -6.61 -7.10
C VAL A 51 8.18 -6.37 -8.60
N LEU A 52 9.15 -5.70 -9.24
CA LEU A 52 9.13 -5.44 -10.68
C LEU A 52 9.15 -6.75 -11.50
N GLN A 53 9.85 -7.79 -11.02
CA GLN A 53 9.81 -9.10 -11.67
C GLN A 53 8.42 -9.76 -11.55
N ILE A 54 7.78 -9.67 -10.39
CA ILE A 54 6.39 -10.14 -10.20
C ILE A 54 5.46 -9.41 -11.15
N ILE A 55 5.57 -8.09 -11.22
CA ILE A 55 4.78 -7.22 -12.11
C ILE A 55 4.93 -7.65 -13.56
N LYS A 56 6.18 -7.83 -14.01
CA LYS A 56 6.48 -8.30 -15.37
C LYS A 56 5.89 -9.68 -15.65
N ASN A 57 6.10 -10.64 -14.74
CA ASN A 57 5.66 -12.02 -14.93
C ASN A 57 4.14 -12.14 -14.95
N LYS A 58 3.44 -11.38 -14.10
CA LYS A 58 1.97 -11.37 -13.99
C LYS A 58 1.31 -10.39 -14.96
N LYS A 59 2.08 -9.63 -15.75
CA LYS A 59 1.59 -8.59 -16.67
C LYS A 59 0.71 -7.54 -15.97
N ILE A 60 1.10 -7.17 -14.76
CA ILE A 60 0.47 -6.10 -13.98
C ILE A 60 0.82 -4.77 -14.64
N ALA A 61 -0.17 -3.94 -14.92
CA ALA A 61 0.04 -2.62 -15.49
C ALA A 61 0.29 -1.59 -14.38
N ASN A 62 -0.52 -1.65 -13.31
CA ASN A 62 -0.54 -0.64 -12.27
C ASN A 62 -0.47 -1.24 -10.86
N LEU A 63 0.05 -0.43 -9.93
CA LEU A 63 -0.17 -0.59 -8.50
C LEU A 63 -1.34 0.31 -8.08
N TYR A 64 -2.27 -0.20 -7.28
CA TYR A 64 -3.44 0.54 -6.83
C TYR A 64 -3.29 1.05 -5.42
N PHE A 65 -3.55 2.34 -5.29
CA PHE A 65 -3.71 3.05 -4.03
C PHE A 65 -5.17 3.47 -3.89
N TYR A 66 -5.80 3.07 -2.79
CA TYR A 66 -7.20 3.40 -2.48
C TYR A 66 -7.22 4.50 -1.43
N THR A 67 -8.03 5.53 -1.66
CA THR A 67 -8.15 6.67 -0.73
C THR A 67 -9.50 7.35 -0.88
N ASP A 68 -9.77 8.32 0.00
CA ASP A 68 -10.95 9.18 -0.07
C ASP A 68 -10.81 10.19 -1.23
N VAL A 69 -11.90 10.40 -1.97
CA VAL A 69 -11.97 11.33 -3.09
C VAL A 69 -11.57 12.77 -2.73
N ASN A 70 -11.79 13.17 -1.48
CA ASN A 70 -11.42 14.51 -1.01
C ASN A 70 -9.90 14.72 -0.95
N ASN A 71 -9.12 13.65 -0.87
CA ASN A 71 -7.66 13.72 -0.85
C ASN A 71 -7.06 13.99 -2.24
N ILE A 72 -7.80 13.76 -3.32
CA ILE A 72 -7.24 13.71 -4.67
C ILE A 72 -6.59 15.04 -5.08
N LEU A 73 -7.16 16.19 -4.72
CA LEU A 73 -6.52 17.47 -5.03
C LEU A 73 -5.20 17.67 -4.29
N LEU A 74 -5.15 17.31 -3.00
CA LEU A 74 -3.90 17.36 -2.24
C LEU A 74 -2.85 16.40 -2.83
N ILE A 75 -3.28 15.22 -3.30
CA ILE A 75 -2.42 14.26 -3.99
C ILE A 75 -1.90 14.83 -5.30
N LEU A 76 -2.74 15.48 -6.10
CA LEU A 76 -2.32 16.11 -7.37
C LEU A 76 -1.36 17.28 -7.16
N GLU A 77 -1.50 18.02 -6.06
CA GLU A 77 -0.59 19.13 -5.71
C GLU A 77 0.76 18.63 -5.19
N ASN A 78 0.79 17.51 -4.48
CA ASN A 78 1.92 17.17 -3.61
C ASN A 78 2.54 15.79 -3.85
N GLY A 79 1.84 14.90 -4.53
CA GLY A 79 2.06 13.46 -4.52
C GLY A 79 1.44 12.79 -3.29
N ILE A 80 1.45 11.46 -3.24
CA ILE A 80 0.96 10.70 -2.09
C ILE A 80 2.04 10.72 -1.01
N ARG A 81 1.84 11.55 0.01
CA ARG A 81 2.76 11.69 1.14
C ARG A 81 2.50 10.62 2.21
N LEU A 82 3.53 10.33 2.98
CA LEU A 82 3.37 9.57 4.23
C LEU A 82 2.49 10.37 5.18
N VAL A 83 1.72 9.68 6.04
CA VAL A 83 0.80 10.36 6.97
C VAL A 83 1.54 11.36 7.86
N LYS A 84 2.74 11.01 8.34
CA LYS A 84 3.56 11.90 9.17
C LYS A 84 4.15 13.11 8.43
N ASP A 85 4.19 13.06 7.10
CA ASP A 85 4.77 14.10 6.24
C ASP A 85 3.70 15.01 5.62
N GLN A 86 2.43 14.83 6.01
CA GLN A 86 1.32 15.70 5.58
C GLN A 86 1.55 17.11 6.11
N GLN A 87 1.39 18.10 5.23
CA GLN A 87 1.48 19.52 5.57
C GLN A 87 0.23 20.20 5.03
N LEU A 88 -0.75 20.35 5.91
CA LEU A 88 -2.06 20.92 5.57
C LEU A 88 -2.10 22.38 6.00
N LYS A 89 -2.69 23.23 5.16
CA LYS A 89 -3.10 24.58 5.56
C LYS A 89 -4.26 24.49 6.56
N SER A 90 -4.54 25.59 7.26
CA SER A 90 -5.58 25.64 8.30
C SER A 90 -7.00 25.30 7.83
N ASN A 91 -7.24 25.36 6.51
CA ASN A 91 -8.52 25.07 5.87
C ASN A 91 -8.50 23.79 5.03
N GLU A 92 -7.41 23.01 5.09
CA GLU A 92 -7.26 21.75 4.37
C GLU A 92 -7.46 20.57 5.32
N GLU A 93 -8.08 19.51 4.82
CA GLU A 93 -8.29 18.26 5.53
C GLU A 93 -7.80 17.12 4.65
N TYR A 94 -7.19 16.10 5.27
CA TYR A 94 -6.76 14.89 4.61
C TYR A 94 -7.31 13.68 5.37
N VAL A 95 -8.16 12.90 4.71
CA VAL A 95 -8.86 11.74 5.29
C VAL A 95 -7.95 10.53 5.21
N VAL A 96 -7.42 10.06 6.34
CA VAL A 96 -6.47 8.93 6.35
C VAL A 96 -7.20 7.59 6.40
N TRP A 97 -7.01 6.75 5.38
CA TRP A 97 -7.43 5.34 5.40
C TRP A 97 -6.26 4.43 5.77
N THR A 98 -6.25 3.95 7.02
CA THR A 98 -5.17 3.13 7.61
C THR A 98 -4.92 1.77 6.93
N TYR A 99 -5.70 1.45 5.89
CA TYR A 99 -5.48 0.28 5.06
C TYR A 99 -4.12 0.35 4.34
N LEU A 100 -3.88 1.43 3.58
CA LEU A 100 -2.67 1.66 2.79
C LEU A 100 -1.89 2.91 3.23
N GLU A 101 -2.49 3.76 4.05
CA GLU A 101 -1.90 5.03 4.45
C GLU A 101 -1.28 4.89 5.84
N ASN A 102 0.05 4.96 5.92
CA ASN A 102 0.78 4.76 7.16
C ASN A 102 1.75 5.93 7.42
N ASN A 103 2.18 6.07 8.67
CA ASN A 103 3.16 7.09 9.05
C ASN A 103 4.49 6.90 8.33
N ASN A 104 4.90 5.66 8.09
CA ASN A 104 6.23 5.34 7.59
C ASN A 104 6.25 4.77 6.17
N SER A 105 5.07 4.45 5.61
CA SER A 105 4.95 3.89 4.27
C SER A 105 3.61 4.21 3.60
N VAL A 106 3.61 4.18 2.27
CA VAL A 106 2.41 4.06 1.44
C VAL A 106 2.33 2.63 0.93
N GLY A 107 1.22 1.96 1.20
CA GLY A 107 0.90 0.63 0.67
C GLY A 107 0.24 0.75 -0.70
N MET A 108 0.44 -0.24 -1.57
CA MET A 108 -0.31 -0.40 -2.82
C MET A 108 -0.56 -1.88 -3.10
N GLU A 109 -1.69 -2.20 -3.72
CA GLU A 109 -1.97 -3.54 -4.22
C GLU A 109 -1.60 -3.69 -5.69
N PHE A 110 -1.37 -4.91 -6.16
CA PHE A 110 -1.31 -5.16 -7.60
C PHE A 110 -2.70 -5.08 -8.23
N ASP A 111 -2.82 -4.54 -9.45
CA ASP A 111 -4.10 -4.45 -10.18
C ASP A 111 -4.79 -5.80 -10.42
N SER A 112 -4.02 -6.89 -10.43
CA SER A 112 -4.48 -8.27 -10.56
C SER A 112 -5.00 -8.87 -9.26
N SER A 113 -5.04 -8.13 -8.14
CA SER A 113 -5.59 -8.63 -6.88
C SER A 113 -7.10 -8.81 -7.02
N SER A 114 -7.69 -9.77 -6.30
CA SER A 114 -9.15 -9.88 -6.19
C SER A 114 -9.78 -8.69 -5.45
N ARG A 115 -8.96 -7.75 -4.94
CA ARG A 115 -9.33 -6.61 -4.09
C ARG A 115 -10.15 -7.00 -2.86
N ALA A 116 -10.18 -8.29 -2.52
CA ALA A 116 -11.01 -8.84 -1.46
C ALA A 116 -10.60 -8.29 -0.09
N HIS A 117 -9.31 -8.06 0.14
CA HIS A 117 -8.80 -7.45 1.36
C HIS A 117 -9.27 -6.01 1.51
N PHE A 118 -9.15 -5.19 0.45
CA PHE A 118 -9.65 -3.82 0.44
C PHE A 118 -11.16 -3.75 0.69
N TRP A 119 -11.97 -4.51 -0.05
CA TRP A 119 -13.43 -4.47 0.11
C TRP A 119 -13.91 -4.98 1.46
N LYS A 120 -13.24 -6.00 2.01
CA LYS A 120 -13.49 -6.46 3.37
C LYS A 120 -13.21 -5.33 4.38
N TRP A 121 -12.03 -4.71 4.29
CA TRP A 121 -11.67 -3.60 5.16
C TRP A 121 -12.64 -2.41 5.02
N ALA A 122 -12.99 -2.02 3.79
CA ALA A 122 -13.89 -0.90 3.51
C ALA A 122 -15.28 -1.14 4.12
N SER A 123 -15.79 -2.37 4.03
CA SER A 123 -17.05 -2.76 4.67
C SER A 123 -16.96 -2.73 6.20
N GLU A 124 -15.88 -3.25 6.79
CA GLU A 124 -15.68 -3.25 8.25
C GLU A 124 -15.51 -1.82 8.81
N ALA A 125 -14.89 -0.93 8.04
CA ALA A 125 -14.69 0.47 8.37
C ALA A 125 -15.89 1.38 8.03
N ASN A 126 -16.98 0.83 7.46
CA ASN A 126 -18.16 1.58 6.98
C ASN A 126 -17.80 2.73 6.03
N VAL A 127 -16.87 2.49 5.11
CA VAL A 127 -16.47 3.46 4.09
C VAL A 127 -17.64 3.66 3.11
N ASP A 128 -17.98 4.93 2.86
CA ASP A 128 -18.89 5.28 1.78
C ASP A 128 -18.24 4.95 0.42
N VAL A 129 -18.85 4.00 -0.28
CA VAL A 129 -18.32 3.52 -1.55
C VAL A 129 -18.23 4.65 -2.60
N GLU A 130 -19.11 5.64 -2.56
CA GLU A 130 -19.07 6.77 -3.49
C GLU A 130 -17.89 7.72 -3.23
N LYS A 131 -17.32 7.67 -2.02
CA LYS A 131 -16.10 8.42 -1.68
C LYS A 131 -14.81 7.69 -2.04
N ILE A 132 -14.87 6.45 -2.50
CA ILE A 132 -13.68 5.71 -2.92
C ILE A 132 -13.13 6.28 -4.22
N SER A 133 -11.85 6.63 -4.18
CA SER A 133 -11.02 6.85 -5.36
C SER A 133 -9.93 5.79 -5.47
N VAL A 134 -9.61 5.40 -6.70
CA VAL A 134 -8.53 4.47 -7.01
C VAL A 134 -7.49 5.20 -7.83
N VAL A 135 -6.27 5.26 -7.31
CA VAL A 135 -5.13 5.87 -7.99
C VAL A 135 -4.26 4.75 -8.57
N GLY A 136 -4.11 4.76 -9.90
CA GLY A 136 -3.25 3.85 -10.64
C GLY A 136 -1.83 4.39 -10.72
N ILE A 137 -0.88 3.66 -10.14
CA ILE A 137 0.53 4.05 -10.08
C ILE A 137 1.34 3.17 -11.03
N ASN A 138 2.10 3.81 -11.91
CA ASN A 138 3.03 3.15 -12.81
C ASN A 138 4.24 2.61 -12.02
N PRO A 139 4.41 1.28 -11.93
CA PRO A 139 5.50 0.72 -11.12
C PRO A 139 6.88 1.00 -11.71
N GLN A 140 7.00 1.16 -13.04
CA GLN A 140 8.28 1.41 -13.69
C GLN A 140 8.73 2.85 -13.46
N THR A 141 7.83 3.81 -13.63
CA THR A 141 8.09 5.23 -13.33
C THR A 141 8.36 5.42 -11.85
N LEU A 142 7.56 4.82 -10.97
CA LEU A 142 7.77 4.85 -9.54
C LEU A 142 9.16 4.32 -9.13
N ALA A 143 9.59 3.20 -9.71
CA ALA A 143 10.90 2.61 -9.39
C ALA A 143 12.08 3.51 -9.76
N LYS A 144 11.95 4.28 -10.86
CA LYS A 144 12.92 5.27 -11.29
C LYS A 144 12.97 6.48 -10.35
N LEU A 145 11.81 6.94 -9.90
CA LEU A 145 11.69 8.18 -9.11
C LEU A 145 11.95 7.98 -7.61
N THR A 146 11.69 6.79 -7.06
CA THR A 146 11.90 6.50 -5.63
C THR A 146 13.37 6.21 -5.33
N LYS A 147 13.87 6.61 -4.15
CA LYS A 147 15.27 6.40 -3.75
C LYS A 147 15.45 5.18 -2.84
N LYS A 148 14.52 4.96 -1.91
CA LYS A 148 14.51 3.87 -0.94
C LYS A 148 14.09 2.57 -1.62
N ASP A 149 14.53 1.46 -1.03
CA ASP A 149 14.01 0.14 -1.40
C ASP A 149 12.54 0.03 -0.97
N TRP A 150 11.81 -0.87 -1.60
CA TRP A 150 10.43 -1.17 -1.24
C TRP A 150 10.37 -2.36 -0.27
N ALA A 151 9.19 -2.70 0.20
CA ALA A 151 8.93 -4.03 0.77
C ALA A 151 7.71 -4.65 0.12
N TYR A 152 7.64 -5.97 0.15
CA TYR A 152 6.50 -6.71 -0.35
C TYR A 152 6.00 -7.67 0.72
N ASP A 153 4.77 -7.43 1.18
CA ASP A 153 4.03 -8.34 2.02
C ASP A 153 3.30 -9.34 1.14
N GLN A 154 3.80 -10.58 1.13
CA GLN A 154 3.20 -11.66 0.35
C GLN A 154 1.84 -12.12 0.88
N VAL A 155 1.59 -11.96 2.18
CA VAL A 155 0.35 -12.41 2.82
C VAL A 155 -0.77 -11.43 2.51
N ALA A 156 -0.51 -10.14 2.69
CA ALA A 156 -1.47 -9.08 2.35
C ALA A 156 -1.50 -8.75 0.85
N ASN A 157 -0.49 -9.19 0.09
CA ASN A 157 -0.26 -8.83 -1.31
C ASN A 157 -0.12 -7.30 -1.50
N ILE A 158 0.60 -6.65 -0.59
CA ILE A 158 0.81 -5.20 -0.54
C ILE A 158 2.30 -4.88 -0.77
N VAL A 159 2.56 -3.90 -1.63
CA VAL A 159 3.86 -3.27 -1.82
C VAL A 159 3.93 -2.01 -0.96
N TYR A 160 4.92 -1.90 -0.08
CA TYR A 160 5.15 -0.73 0.76
C TYR A 160 6.30 0.12 0.20
N VAL A 161 6.04 1.42 0.06
CA VAL A 161 7.01 2.46 -0.33
C VAL A 161 7.24 3.39 0.85
N TYR A 162 8.49 3.54 1.27
CA TYR A 162 8.85 4.26 2.51
C TYR A 162 9.16 5.75 2.29
N GLU A 163 8.59 6.34 1.26
CA GLU A 163 8.75 7.74 0.89
C GLU A 163 7.52 8.21 0.10
N LYS A 164 7.48 9.52 -0.18
CA LYS A 164 6.45 10.15 -1.01
C LYS A 164 6.40 9.49 -2.40
N ILE A 165 5.20 9.16 -2.87
CA ILE A 165 4.96 8.78 -4.27
C ILE A 165 4.78 10.06 -5.08
N PRO A 166 5.64 10.34 -6.08
CA PRO A 166 5.52 11.54 -6.92
C PRO A 166 4.28 11.49 -7.81
N VAL A 167 3.74 12.66 -8.17
CA VAL A 167 2.56 12.80 -9.05
C VAL A 167 2.84 12.20 -10.43
N GLU A 168 4.07 12.35 -10.89
CA GLU A 168 4.58 11.84 -12.17
C GLU A 168 4.59 10.31 -12.26
N ALA A 169 4.38 9.60 -11.14
CA ALA A 169 4.21 8.15 -11.14
C ALA A 169 2.74 7.71 -11.26
N ILE A 170 1.78 8.64 -11.22
CA ILE A 170 0.35 8.34 -11.34
C ILE A 170 0.01 8.27 -12.83
N ASP A 171 -0.53 7.14 -13.29
CA ASP A 171 -1.04 6.99 -14.66
C ASP A 171 -2.50 7.46 -14.75
N PHE A 172 -3.31 7.14 -13.73
CA PHE A 172 -4.73 7.48 -13.73
C PHE A 172 -5.32 7.66 -12.33
N ILE A 173 -6.49 8.30 -12.28
CA ILE A 173 -7.35 8.40 -11.11
C ILE A 173 -8.79 8.03 -11.50
N MET A 174 -9.34 7.04 -10.81
CA MET A 174 -10.75 6.64 -10.92
C MET A 174 -11.54 7.22 -9.76
N ILE A 175 -12.68 7.87 -10.05
CA ILE A 175 -13.55 8.51 -9.06
C ILE A 175 -14.99 8.06 -9.26
N LYS A 176 -15.69 7.73 -8.16
CA LYS A 176 -17.12 7.38 -8.18
C LYS A 176 -18.06 8.57 -7.93
N ASP A 177 -17.59 9.60 -7.25
CA ASP A 177 -18.38 10.82 -7.04
C ASP A 177 -18.35 11.74 -8.28
N LYS A 178 -19.50 11.95 -8.91
CA LYS A 178 -19.63 12.78 -10.13
C LYS A 178 -19.25 14.25 -9.90
N ALA A 179 -19.52 14.79 -8.72
CA ALA A 179 -19.21 16.18 -8.42
C ALA A 179 -17.69 16.41 -8.37
N ASN A 180 -16.98 15.55 -7.64
CA ASN A 180 -15.52 15.57 -7.57
C ASN A 180 -14.86 15.19 -8.90
N LEU A 181 -15.43 14.26 -9.69
CA LEU A 181 -14.90 13.90 -11.01
C LEU A 181 -14.68 15.14 -11.87
N LYS A 182 -15.71 15.98 -12.04
CA LYS A 182 -15.62 17.18 -12.88
C LYS A 182 -14.59 18.18 -12.34
N ARG A 183 -14.56 18.36 -11.02
CA ARG A 183 -13.59 19.25 -10.34
C ARG A 183 -12.16 18.81 -10.58
N ILE A 184 -11.89 17.52 -10.46
CA ILE A 184 -10.56 16.93 -10.61
C ILE A 184 -10.12 16.93 -12.08
N GLN A 185 -11.02 16.57 -13.01
CA GLN A 185 -10.76 16.68 -14.46
C GLN A 185 -10.39 18.12 -14.86
N THR A 186 -11.13 19.11 -14.34
CA THR A 186 -10.83 20.53 -14.61
C THR A 186 -9.45 20.93 -14.08
N TYR A 187 -9.10 20.47 -12.87
CA TYR A 187 -7.79 20.75 -12.28
C TYR A 187 -6.65 20.14 -13.11
N VAL A 188 -6.76 18.87 -13.49
CA VAL A 188 -5.75 18.16 -14.30
C VAL A 188 -5.55 18.84 -15.64
N GLN A 189 -6.64 19.20 -16.33
CA GLN A 189 -6.59 19.91 -17.62
C GLN A 189 -5.97 21.30 -17.49
N ALA A 190 -6.36 22.09 -16.49
CA ALA A 190 -5.88 23.46 -16.32
C ALA A 190 -4.40 23.55 -15.94
N ASN A 191 -3.85 22.49 -15.35
CA ASN A 191 -2.43 22.41 -14.95
C ASN A 191 -1.59 21.53 -15.87
N GLU A 192 -2.14 21.08 -17.01
CA GLU A 192 -1.45 20.24 -18.00
C GLU A 192 -0.82 18.98 -17.38
N ILE A 193 -1.51 18.38 -16.40
CA ILE A 193 -1.04 17.17 -15.72
C ILE A 193 -1.38 15.97 -16.59
N GLU A 194 -0.39 15.15 -16.93
CA GLU A 194 -0.54 13.94 -17.76
C GLU A 194 -1.11 12.76 -16.95
N ILE A 195 -2.34 12.90 -16.44
CA ILE A 195 -3.06 11.84 -15.68
C ILE A 195 -4.45 11.65 -16.27
N ASP A 196 -4.81 10.40 -16.57
CA ASP A 196 -6.17 10.07 -16.99
C ASP A 196 -7.13 10.11 -15.80
N VAL A 197 -8.24 10.85 -15.90
CA VAL A 197 -9.26 10.92 -14.85
C VAL A 197 -10.59 10.41 -15.37
N TYR A 198 -11.07 9.29 -14.81
CA TYR A 198 -12.27 8.62 -15.29
C TYR A 198 -13.27 8.28 -14.19
N PHE A 199 -14.53 8.15 -14.61
CA PHE A 199 -15.62 7.74 -13.74
C PHE A 199 -15.56 6.23 -13.50
N GLY A 200 -15.63 5.82 -12.23
CA GLY A 200 -15.71 4.41 -11.86
C GLY A 200 -17.16 3.94 -11.87
N GLU A 201 -17.61 3.32 -12.97
CA GLU A 201 -18.83 2.51 -12.92
C GLU A 201 -18.56 1.21 -12.18
N THR A 202 -19.58 0.66 -11.53
CA THR A 202 -19.49 -0.62 -10.82
C THR A 202 -18.86 -1.71 -11.69
N GLY A 203 -17.57 -1.97 -11.46
CA GLY A 203 -16.88 -3.19 -11.86
C GLY A 203 -15.98 -3.14 -13.10
N ASN A 204 -16.10 -2.19 -14.03
CA ASN A 204 -15.31 -2.21 -15.27
C ASN A 204 -14.64 -0.88 -15.60
N ILE A 205 -13.34 -0.97 -15.91
CA ILE A 205 -12.54 0.12 -16.50
C ILE A 205 -12.67 -0.05 -18.02
N GLU A 206 -13.55 0.70 -18.66
CA GLU A 206 -13.48 0.83 -20.12
C GLU A 206 -12.39 1.83 -20.47
N LYS A 207 -11.26 1.34 -21.00
CA LYS A 207 -10.33 2.20 -21.71
C LYS A 207 -11.07 2.77 -22.91
N LYS A 208 -11.22 4.09 -22.95
CA LYS A 208 -11.77 4.78 -24.12
C LYS A 208 -10.80 4.53 -25.27
N ASN A 209 -11.14 3.62 -26.19
CA ASN A 209 -10.43 3.49 -27.44
C ASN A 209 -10.57 4.84 -28.17
N GLU A 210 -9.44 5.43 -28.54
CA GLU A 210 -9.41 6.59 -29.43
C GLU A 210 -10.18 6.23 -30.71
N ALA A 211 -11.19 7.05 -31.04
CA ALA A 211 -11.96 6.88 -32.26
C ALA A 211 -11.02 6.97 -33.46
N SER A 212 -10.98 5.90 -34.26
CA SER A 212 -10.34 5.86 -35.57
C SER A 212 -11.21 6.52 -36.62
#